data_AF-A0A6G1SXC6-F1
#
_entry.id   AF-A0A6G1SXC6-F1
#
_cell.length_a   1.000
_cell.length_b   1.000
_cell.length_c   1.000
_cell.angle_alpha   90.00
_cell.angle_beta   90.00
_cell.angle_gamma   90.00
#
_symmetry.space_group_name_H-M   'P 1'
#
loop_
_entity.id
_entity.type
_entity.pdbx_description
1 polymer ?
#
loop_
_entity_poly.entity_id
_entity_poly.type
_entity_poly.pdbx_seq_one_letter_code
_entity_poly.pdbx_strand_id
1 'polypeptide(L)'
;MQARACFVIMPFSTTASCSEDQWTEIFEELIRPAVEEAGLGYSCTRSTGTRGNMVKSILEQLRGSDVVIADLTDRNANVFYELGVLHALAKGTIIIAQRRSDIPFDLSNYANHEYDWESHEGA
;
A
#
# COMPACT_ATOMS: atom_id res chain seq x y z
N MET A 1 13.40 3.73 -21.87
CA MET A 1 12.28 2.89 -21.39
C MET A 1 11.52 3.72 -20.37
N GLN A 2 10.21 3.83 -20.47
CA GLN A 2 9.41 4.52 -19.45
C GLN A 2 9.38 3.62 -18.21
N ALA A 3 9.74 4.15 -17.04
CA ALA A 3 9.71 3.39 -15.80
C ALA A 3 8.27 2.96 -15.51
N ARG A 4 8.09 1.70 -15.12
CA ARG A 4 6.78 1.19 -14.71
C ARG A 4 6.40 1.82 -13.37
N ALA A 5 5.14 2.08 -13.13
CA ALA A 5 4.69 2.73 -11.89
C ALA A 5 4.05 1.71 -10.94
N CYS A 6 4.58 1.63 -9.72
CA CYS A 6 3.97 0.93 -8.60
C CYS A 6 3.39 1.97 -7.63
N PHE A 7 2.11 1.85 -7.33
CA PHE A 7 1.46 2.73 -6.38
C PHE A 7 1.05 1.97 -5.12
N VAL A 8 1.33 2.54 -3.96
CA VAL A 8 1.04 1.93 -2.66
C VAL A 8 -0.12 2.67 -1.99
N ILE A 9 -1.18 1.94 -1.67
CA ILE A 9 -2.25 2.39 -0.78
C ILE A 9 -2.02 1.77 0.59
N MET A 10 -1.79 2.61 1.58
CA MET A 10 -1.45 2.19 2.94
C MET A 10 -1.95 3.24 3.94
N PRO A 11 -2.07 2.91 5.23
CA PRO A 11 -2.43 3.91 6.22
C PRO A 11 -1.40 5.05 6.24
N PHE A 12 -1.90 6.28 6.31
CA PHE A 12 -1.06 7.48 6.38
C PHE A 12 -0.92 8.03 7.80
N SER A 13 -2.00 7.95 8.59
CA SER A 13 -2.03 8.42 9.98
C SER A 13 -1.91 7.26 10.95
N THR A 14 -1.69 7.57 12.23
CA THR A 14 -1.68 6.60 13.33
C THR A 14 -2.85 5.62 13.27
N THR A 15 -2.50 4.35 13.49
CA THR A 15 -3.39 3.17 13.54
C THR A 15 -3.18 2.43 14.86
N ALA A 16 -3.70 1.21 15.00
CA ALA A 16 -3.57 0.44 16.24
C ALA A 16 -2.16 -0.15 16.43
N SER A 17 -1.48 -0.52 15.35
CA SER A 17 -0.15 -1.14 15.35
C SER A 17 0.98 -0.15 15.08
N CYS A 18 0.73 0.91 14.31
CA CYS A 18 1.77 1.84 13.86
C CYS A 18 1.39 3.32 14.02
N SER A 19 2.37 4.16 14.34
CA SER A 19 2.33 5.62 14.27
C SER A 19 2.45 6.12 12.82
N GLU A 20 2.16 7.41 12.60
CA GLU A 20 2.39 8.06 11.29
C GLU A 20 3.87 8.01 10.85
N ASP A 21 4.80 8.14 11.78
CA ASP A 21 6.24 8.05 11.50
C ASP A 21 6.62 6.60 11.12
N GLN A 22 6.13 5.60 11.86
CA GLN A 22 6.36 4.19 11.51
C GLN A 22 5.76 3.84 10.15
N TRP A 23 4.61 4.38 9.77
CA TRP A 23 4.07 4.20 8.42
C TRP A 23 4.97 4.81 7.34
N THR A 24 5.64 5.91 7.66
CA THR A 24 6.64 6.53 6.77
C THR A 24 7.88 5.66 6.64
N GLU A 25 8.39 5.13 7.75
CA GLU A 25 9.52 4.18 7.76
C GLU A 25 9.20 2.90 6.98
N ILE A 26 8.06 2.25 7.23
CA ILE A 26 7.61 1.06 6.48
C ILE A 26 7.61 1.32 4.98
N PHE A 27 7.16 2.50 4.55
CA PHE A 27 7.17 2.82 3.13
C PHE A 27 8.57 3.05 2.58
N GLU A 28 9.35 3.93 3.23
CA GLU A 28 10.64 4.39 2.72
C GLU A 28 11.76 3.35 2.88
N GLU A 29 11.69 2.49 3.91
CA GLU A 29 12.74 1.53 4.27
C GLU A 29 12.39 0.09 3.89
N LEU A 30 11.11 -0.26 3.75
CA LEU A 30 10.69 -1.62 3.40
C LEU A 30 10.05 -1.70 2.01
N ILE A 31 8.90 -1.04 1.80
CA ILE A 31 8.09 -1.26 0.58
C ILE A 31 8.75 -0.66 -0.66
N ARG A 32 9.20 0.60 -0.61
CA ARG A 32 9.83 1.28 -1.76
C ARG A 32 11.11 0.55 -2.19
N PRO A 33 12.07 0.26 -1.30
CA PRO A 33 13.28 -0.46 -1.68
C PRO A 33 12.96 -1.84 -2.27
N ALA A 34 12.05 -2.61 -1.67
CA ALA A 34 11.67 -3.93 -2.18
C ALA A 34 11.13 -3.89 -3.62
N VAL A 35 10.36 -2.87 -3.97
CA VAL A 35 9.82 -2.70 -5.33
C VAL A 35 10.89 -2.24 -6.32
N GLU A 36 11.67 -1.22 -5.95
CA GLU A 36 12.63 -0.59 -6.87
C GLU A 36 13.87 -1.48 -7.09
N GLU A 37 14.27 -2.25 -6.09
CA GLU A 37 15.42 -3.18 -6.14
C GLU A 37 15.08 -4.55 -6.72
N ALA A 38 13.80 -4.85 -6.98
CA ALA A 38 13.38 -6.11 -7.61
C ALA A 38 13.91 -6.30 -9.05
N GLY A 39 14.57 -5.30 -9.64
CA GLY A 39 15.15 -5.38 -10.98
C GLY A 39 14.12 -5.36 -12.11
N LEU A 40 12.86 -5.01 -11.81
CA LEU A 40 11.73 -5.00 -12.75
C LEU A 40 11.48 -3.63 -13.39
N GLY A 41 12.28 -2.61 -13.06
CA GLY A 41 12.18 -1.26 -13.62
C GLY A 41 10.95 -0.47 -13.15
N TYR A 42 10.48 -0.74 -11.94
CA TYR A 42 9.40 0.02 -11.29
C TYR A 42 9.96 1.23 -10.54
N SER A 43 9.20 2.32 -10.53
CA SER A 43 9.30 3.40 -9.54
C SER A 43 8.11 3.27 -8.58
N CYS A 44 8.36 3.46 -7.29
CA CYS A 44 7.37 3.24 -6.25
C CYS A 44 6.94 4.57 -5.59
N THR A 45 5.64 4.81 -5.51
CA THR A 45 5.06 5.97 -4.82
C THR A 45 3.89 5.53 -3.93
N ARG A 46 3.58 6.29 -2.88
CA ARG A 46 2.41 6.03 -2.02
C ARG A 46 1.41 7.17 -2.05
N SER A 47 0.19 6.88 -1.60
CA SER A 47 -0.79 7.92 -1.30
C SER A 47 -0.26 8.91 -0.26
N THR A 48 -0.49 10.20 -0.50
CA THR A 48 -0.12 11.28 0.43
C THR A 48 -1.37 11.74 1.19
N GLY A 49 -1.20 12.12 2.47
CA GLY A 49 -2.26 12.56 3.38
C GLY A 49 -2.92 13.89 3.00
N THR A 50 -3.42 14.02 1.77
CA THR A 50 -4.03 15.24 1.28
C THR A 50 -5.47 15.33 1.79
N ARG A 51 -5.75 16.28 2.68
CA ARG A 51 -7.11 16.64 3.13
C ARG A 51 -7.87 17.29 1.96
N GLY A 52 -8.49 16.46 1.12
CA GLY A 52 -9.25 16.88 -0.06
C GLY A 52 -10.14 15.74 -0.58
N ASN A 53 -10.67 15.84 -1.80
CA ASN A 53 -11.41 14.74 -2.46
C ASN A 53 -10.41 13.63 -2.81
N MET A 54 -10.03 12.87 -1.78
CA MET A 54 -9.09 11.75 -1.75
C MET A 54 -9.29 10.89 -2.99
N VAL A 55 -10.54 10.54 -3.27
CA VAL A 55 -10.97 9.75 -4.42
C VAL A 55 -10.45 10.29 -5.76
N LYS A 56 -10.51 11.59 -6.02
CA LYS A 56 -10.08 12.14 -7.32
C LYS A 56 -8.56 12.03 -7.51
N SER A 57 -7.79 12.38 -6.48
CA SER A 57 -6.32 12.32 -6.55
C SER A 57 -5.83 10.87 -6.66
N ILE A 58 -6.47 9.96 -5.94
CA ILE A 58 -6.19 8.52 -6.01
C ILE A 58 -6.58 7.97 -7.38
N LEU A 59 -7.75 8.33 -7.93
CA LEU A 59 -8.14 7.90 -9.28
C LEU A 59 -7.14 8.34 -10.35
N GLU A 60 -6.57 9.54 -10.24
CA GLU A 60 -5.55 10.03 -11.18
C GLU A 60 -4.23 9.25 -11.04
N GLN A 61 -3.78 9.00 -9.81
CA GLN A 61 -2.56 8.22 -9.54
C GLN A 61 -2.73 6.73 -9.93
N LEU A 62 -3.90 6.16 -9.62
CA LEU A 62 -4.29 4.80 -9.98
C LEU A 62 -4.36 4.61 -11.49
N ARG A 63 -4.74 5.61 -12.28
CA ARG A 63 -4.75 5.48 -13.75
C ARG A 63 -3.35 5.32 -14.32
N GLY A 64 -2.35 5.98 -13.72
CA GLY A 64 -0.96 5.94 -14.15
C GLY A 64 -0.16 4.72 -13.70
N SER A 65 -0.64 3.95 -12.71
CA SER A 65 0.10 2.80 -12.18
C SER A 65 -0.08 1.51 -13.00
N ASP A 66 0.98 0.72 -13.11
CA ASP A 66 0.95 -0.62 -13.71
C ASP A 66 0.57 -1.69 -12.68
N VAL A 67 0.96 -1.50 -11.42
CA VAL A 67 0.65 -2.37 -10.29
C VAL A 67 0.33 -1.54 -9.05
N VAL A 68 -0.52 -2.09 -8.18
CA VAL A 68 -0.83 -1.48 -6.88
C VAL A 68 -0.55 -2.45 -5.75
N ILE A 69 0.08 -1.95 -4.70
CA ILE A 69 0.25 -2.66 -3.43
C ILE A 69 -0.74 -2.06 -2.42
N ALA A 70 -1.50 -2.91 -1.73
CA ALA A 70 -2.47 -2.48 -0.74
C ALA A 70 -2.14 -3.05 0.64
N ASP A 71 -1.82 -2.19 1.59
CA ASP A 71 -1.54 -2.57 2.98
C ASP A 71 -2.82 -2.56 3.83
N LEU A 72 -3.31 -3.74 4.16
CA LEU A 72 -4.55 -3.95 4.91
C LEU A 72 -4.34 -4.06 6.41
N THR A 73 -3.13 -3.82 6.92
CA THR A 73 -2.83 -3.82 8.35
C THR A 73 -3.84 -2.96 9.13
N ASP A 74 -4.27 -3.48 10.27
CA ASP A 74 -5.31 -2.88 11.13
C ASP A 74 -6.66 -2.62 10.47
N ARG A 75 -6.89 -3.18 9.27
CA ARG A 75 -8.16 -3.05 8.55
C ARG A 75 -8.58 -1.60 8.31
N ASN A 76 -7.63 -0.75 7.93
CA ASN A 76 -7.89 0.67 7.71
C ASN A 76 -8.98 0.92 6.65
N ALA A 77 -10.04 1.63 7.04
CA ALA A 77 -11.21 1.84 6.17
C ALA A 77 -10.89 2.64 4.90
N ASN A 78 -9.92 3.57 4.94
CA ASN A 78 -9.53 4.33 3.76
C ASN A 78 -8.87 3.43 2.72
N VAL A 79 -7.97 2.55 3.17
CA VAL A 79 -7.29 1.61 2.26
C VAL A 79 -8.30 0.64 1.64
N PHE A 80 -9.28 0.15 2.39
CA PHE A 80 -10.37 -0.66 1.81
C PHE A 80 -11.19 0.08 0.77
N TYR A 81 -11.48 1.37 1.01
CA TYR A 81 -12.21 2.18 0.06
C TYR A 81 -11.42 2.35 -1.25
N GLU A 82 -10.12 2.65 -1.14
CA GLU A 82 -9.20 2.74 -2.28
C GLU A 82 -9.10 1.42 -3.05
N LEU A 83 -8.97 0.30 -2.33
CA LEU A 83 -8.93 -1.05 -2.90
C LEU A 83 -10.23 -1.39 -3.65
N GLY A 84 -11.38 -1.02 -3.12
CA GLY A 84 -12.67 -1.21 -3.79
C GLY A 84 -12.75 -0.45 -5.11
N VAL A 85 -12.29 0.81 -5.13
CA VAL A 85 -12.22 1.63 -6.35
C VAL A 85 -11.24 1.02 -7.36
N LEU A 86 -10.08 0.54 -6.90
CA LEU A 86 -9.07 -0.11 -7.72
C LEU A 86 -9.60 -1.39 -8.40
N HIS A 87 -10.30 -2.24 -7.64
CA HIS A 87 -10.91 -3.46 -8.16
C HIS A 87 -11.96 -3.15 -9.23
N ALA A 88 -12.73 -2.07 -9.07
CA ALA A 88 -13.67 -1.61 -10.09
C ALA A 88 -12.97 -1.15 -11.39
N LEU A 89 -11.70 -0.71 -11.30
CA LEU A 89 -10.85 -0.34 -12.45
C LEU A 89 -10.05 -1.52 -13.03
N ALA A 90 -10.24 -2.74 -12.51
CA ALA A 90 -9.59 -3.98 -12.98
C ALA A 90 -8.05 -3.91 -13.03
N LYS A 91 -7.42 -3.23 -12.06
CA LYS A 91 -5.96 -3.13 -11.94
C LYS A 91 -5.37 -4.30 -11.16
N GLY A 92 -4.18 -4.74 -11.57
CA GLY A 92 -3.41 -5.77 -10.85
C GLY A 92 -3.05 -5.28 -9.45
N THR A 93 -3.39 -6.08 -8.44
CA THR A 93 -3.24 -5.70 -7.02
C THR A 93 -2.52 -6.79 -6.25
N ILE A 94 -1.54 -6.38 -5.43
CA ILE A 94 -0.86 -7.22 -4.45
C ILE A 94 -1.29 -6.72 -3.07
N ILE A 95 -1.80 -7.61 -2.24
CA ILE A 95 -2.25 -7.28 -0.88
C ILE A 95 -1.11 -7.62 0.09
N ILE A 96 -0.84 -6.74 1.03
CA ILE A 96 0.07 -6.99 2.14
C ILE A 96 -0.61 -6.69 3.47
N ALA A 97 -0.15 -7.30 4.55
CA ALA A 97 -0.56 -6.96 5.91
C ALA A 97 0.46 -7.47 6.92
N GLN A 98 0.54 -6.83 8.09
CA GLN A 98 1.39 -7.32 9.18
C GLN A 98 0.86 -8.57 9.89
N ARG A 99 -0.44 -8.85 9.72
CA ARG A 99 -1.07 -10.05 10.26
C ARG A 99 -2.04 -10.63 9.24
N ARG A 100 -2.03 -11.95 9.07
CA ARG A 100 -2.98 -12.70 8.23
C ARG A 100 -4.43 -12.33 8.54
N SER A 101 -4.72 -12.13 9.82
CA SER A 101 -6.06 -11.81 10.31
C SER A 101 -6.60 -10.48 9.78
N ASP A 102 -5.74 -9.59 9.32
CA ASP A 102 -6.13 -8.27 8.81
C ASP A 102 -6.64 -8.36 7.36
N ILE A 103 -6.36 -9.46 6.66
CA ILE A 103 -6.87 -9.76 5.32
C ILE A 103 -8.23 -10.48 5.43
N PRO A 104 -9.35 -9.87 4.99
CA PRO A 104 -10.65 -10.52 4.97
C PRO A 104 -10.67 -11.77 4.10
N PHE A 105 -11.51 -12.74 4.46
CA PHE A 105 -11.66 -13.99 3.71
C PHE A 105 -11.96 -13.76 2.21
N ASP A 106 -12.82 -12.79 1.89
CA ASP A 106 -13.17 -12.44 0.51
C ASP A 106 -11.99 -11.94 -0.33
N LEU A 107 -10.93 -11.44 0.32
CA LEU A 107 -9.71 -10.95 -0.31
C LEU A 107 -8.56 -11.97 -0.30
N SER A 108 -8.74 -13.12 0.35
CA SER A 108 -7.68 -14.13 0.53
C SER A 108 -7.24 -14.83 -0.77
N ASN A 109 -8.06 -14.77 -1.83
CA ASN A 109 -7.74 -15.33 -3.14
C ASN A 109 -6.92 -14.39 -4.04
N TYR A 110 -6.77 -13.11 -3.67
CA TYR A 110 -5.86 -12.19 -4.35
C TYR A 110 -4.42 -12.52 -3.97
N ALA A 111 -3.45 -12.14 -4.81
CA ALA A 111 -2.04 -12.25 -4.45
C ALA A 111 -1.81 -11.50 -3.12
N ASN A 112 -1.37 -12.20 -2.09
CA ASN A 112 -1.19 -11.63 -0.77
C ASN A 112 0.03 -12.16 -0.04
N HIS A 113 0.65 -11.30 0.76
CA HIS A 113 1.82 -11.61 1.56
C HIS A 113 1.72 -11.00 2.96
N GLU A 114 2.11 -11.76 3.97
CA GLU A 114 2.33 -11.24 5.32
C GLU A 114 3.76 -10.70 5.41
N TYR A 115 3.95 -9.62 6.17
CA TYR A 115 5.27 -9.05 6.45
C TYR A 115 5.39 -8.69 7.92
N ASP A 116 6.60 -8.75 8.47
CA ASP A 116 6.86 -8.29 9.83
C ASP A 116 7.58 -6.94 9.80
N TRP A 117 7.17 -6.02 10.68
CA TRP A 117 7.87 -4.76 10.91
C TRP A 117 8.09 -4.60 12.41
N GLU A 118 9.37 -4.58 12.81
CA GLU A 118 9.78 -4.19 14.15
C GLU A 118 10.45 -2.82 14.05
N SER A 119 9.86 -1.80 14.67
CA SER A 119 10.49 -0.48 14.69
C SER A 119 11.83 -0.55 15.41
N HIS A 120 12.83 0.18 14.90
CA HIS A 120 14.16 0.29 15.49
C HIS A 120 14.21 0.97 16.87
N GLU A 121 13.07 1.33 17.48
CA GLU A 121 12.98 1.78 18.87
C GLU A 121 13.12 0.60 19.85
N GLY A 122 14.33 0.04 19.96
CA GLY A 122 14.60 -1.07 20.87
C GLY A 122 16.03 -1.65 20.86
N ALA A 123 17.03 -0.91 20.38
CA ALA A 123 18.45 -1.27 20.48
C ALA A 123 19.21 -0.32 21.41
#